data_AF-A0A2N3F1K0-F1
#
_entry.id   AF-A0A2N3F1K0-F1
#
_cell.length_a   1.000
_cell.length_b   1.000
_cell.length_c   1.000
_cell.angle_alpha   90.00
_cell.angle_beta   90.00
_cell.angle_gamma   90.00
#
_symmetry.space_group_name_H-M   'P 1'
#
loop_
_entity.id
_entity.type
_entity.pdbx_description
1 polymer ?
#
loop_
_entity_poly.entity_id
_entity_poly.type
_entity_poly.pdbx_seq_one_letter_code
_entity_poly.pdbx_strand_id
1 'polypeptide(L)'
;SALLVGAIPAAASAQLNQEVDDNTGFGTTAAEFLLIDRQFPRSIAYNLDKAEVTLTLIEPGLSRHSQTDQARLALGRARTNLEYEPIDEILADLPAQMRHVQQACATAADIIRDRFFLPSSSVLWSQEAV
;
A
#
# COMPACT_ATOMS: atom_id res chain seq x y z
N SER A 1 -61.56 -12.68 -30.23
CA SER A 1 -60.24 -12.04 -30.25
C SER A 1 -59.68 -11.94 -28.85
N ALA A 2 -58.81 -12.87 -28.49
CA ALA A 2 -58.03 -12.85 -27.25
C ALA A 2 -56.61 -13.28 -27.64
N LEU A 3 -55.70 -12.32 -27.74
CA LEU A 3 -54.30 -12.56 -28.09
C LEU A 3 -53.51 -12.66 -26.79
N LEU A 4 -52.92 -13.85 -26.62
CA LEU A 4 -52.01 -14.27 -25.55
C LEU A 4 -50.92 -13.22 -25.30
N VAL A 5 -50.94 -12.59 -24.12
CA VAL A 5 -49.76 -11.93 -23.56
C VAL A 5 -48.83 -13.05 -23.09
N GLY A 6 -47.76 -13.29 -23.87
CA GLY A 6 -46.75 -14.29 -23.57
C GLY A 6 -46.07 -14.00 -22.24
N ALA A 7 -46.16 -14.96 -21.31
CA ALA A 7 -45.40 -14.96 -20.08
C ALA A 7 -43.91 -15.07 -20.40
N ILE A 8 -43.14 -14.05 -20.03
CA ILE A 8 -41.67 -14.11 -20.01
C ILE A 8 -41.27 -15.21 -19.01
N PRO A 9 -40.48 -16.21 -19.38
CA PRO A 9 -40.09 -17.27 -18.46
C PRO A 9 -39.16 -16.72 -17.39
N ALA A 10 -39.58 -16.83 -16.11
CA ALA A 10 -38.83 -16.40 -14.93
C ALA A 10 -37.43 -17.03 -14.78
N ALA A 11 -37.12 -18.08 -15.55
CA ALA A 11 -35.80 -18.70 -15.59
C ALA A 11 -34.72 -17.80 -16.22
N ALA A 12 -35.07 -16.97 -17.21
CA ALA A 12 -34.12 -16.08 -17.88
C ALA A 12 -33.64 -14.95 -16.95
N SER A 13 -34.50 -14.48 -16.03
CA SER A 13 -34.15 -13.48 -15.03
C SER A 13 -33.18 -14.01 -13.97
N ALA A 14 -33.21 -15.31 -13.68
CA ALA A 14 -32.32 -15.93 -12.70
C ALA A 14 -30.89 -16.10 -13.24
N GLN A 15 -30.74 -16.35 -14.55
CA GLN A 15 -29.43 -16.54 -15.18
C GLN A 15 -28.63 -15.23 -15.33
N LEU A 16 -29.30 -14.08 -15.50
CA LEU A 16 -28.63 -12.77 -15.57
C LEU A 16 -28.06 -12.29 -14.21
N ASN A 17 -28.59 -12.78 -13.09
CA ASN A 17 -28.06 -12.45 -11.77
C ASN A 17 -26.88 -13.34 -11.33
N GLN A 18 -26.61 -14.43 -12.05
CA GLN A 18 -25.60 -15.41 -11.65
C GLN A 18 -24.19 -15.07 -12.18
N GLU A 19 -24.07 -14.13 -13.12
CA GLU A 19 -22.78 -13.71 -13.71
C GLU A 19 -22.11 -12.55 -12.95
N VAL A 20 -22.78 -11.99 -11.93
CA VAL A 20 -22.30 -10.84 -11.14
C VAL A 20 -21.41 -11.27 -9.96
N ASP A 21 -21.43 -12.53 -9.54
CA ASP A 21 -20.73 -12.99 -8.32
C ASP A 21 -19.27 -13.40 -8.56
N ASP A 22 -18.90 -13.83 -9.78
CA ASP A 22 -17.55 -14.34 -10.05
C ASP A 22 -16.47 -13.23 -10.15
N ASN A 23 -16.85 -12.02 -10.57
CA ASN A 23 -15.90 -10.90 -10.72
C ASN A 23 -15.48 -10.31 -9.36
N THR A 24 -16.34 -10.38 -8.35
CA THR A 24 -16.04 -9.93 -6.99
C THR A 24 -14.98 -10.83 -6.34
N GLY A 25 -15.01 -12.14 -6.60
CA GLY A 25 -14.03 -13.10 -6.09
C GLY A 25 -12.61 -12.86 -6.60
N PHE A 26 -12.43 -12.58 -7.90
CA PHE A 26 -11.12 -12.25 -8.47
C PHE A 26 -10.60 -10.90 -7.97
N GLY A 27 -11.45 -9.88 -7.85
CA GLY A 27 -11.06 -8.57 -7.33
C GLY A 27 -10.59 -8.62 -5.87
N THR A 28 -11.33 -9.34 -5.02
CA THR A 28 -10.98 -9.55 -3.60
C THR A 28 -9.68 -10.34 -3.46
N THR A 29 -9.51 -11.42 -4.23
CA THR A 29 -8.27 -12.23 -4.20
C THR A 29 -7.05 -11.43 -4.69
N ALA A 30 -7.21 -10.63 -5.75
CA ALA A 30 -6.15 -9.78 -6.25
C ALA A 30 -5.79 -8.66 -5.27
N ALA A 31 -6.80 -8.07 -4.61
CA ALA A 31 -6.57 -7.05 -3.58
C ALA A 31 -5.83 -7.64 -2.39
N GLU A 32 -6.26 -8.79 -1.86
CA GLU A 32 -5.58 -9.51 -0.79
C GLU A 32 -4.10 -9.77 -1.13
N PHE A 33 -3.84 -10.28 -2.33
CA PHE A 33 -2.49 -10.54 -2.82
C PHE A 33 -1.63 -9.27 -2.94
N LEU A 34 -2.21 -8.17 -3.46
CA LEU A 34 -1.52 -6.89 -3.58
C LEU A 34 -1.30 -6.19 -2.22
N LEU A 35 -2.06 -6.52 -1.19
CA LEU A 35 -1.92 -5.91 0.13
C LEU A 35 -0.93 -6.67 1.01
N ILE A 36 -1.10 -7.99 1.15
CA ILE A 36 -0.53 -8.75 2.28
C ILE A 36 0.61 -9.69 1.86
N ASP A 37 0.68 -10.15 0.60
CA ASP A 37 1.64 -11.20 0.21
C ASP A 37 3.10 -10.75 0.40
N ARG A 38 3.78 -11.28 1.42
CA ARG A 38 5.15 -10.88 1.80
C ARG A 38 6.24 -11.39 0.86
N GLN A 39 5.91 -12.25 -0.10
CA GLN A 39 6.86 -12.78 -1.08
C GLN A 39 6.68 -12.11 -2.45
N PHE A 40 5.53 -11.48 -2.69
CA PHE A 40 5.22 -10.85 -3.94
C PHE A 40 5.80 -9.43 -4.04
N PRO A 41 6.73 -9.16 -4.99
CA PRO A 41 7.43 -7.86 -5.04
C PRO A 41 6.56 -6.63 -5.31
N ARG A 42 5.31 -6.82 -5.76
CA ARG A 42 4.37 -5.70 -5.97
C ARG A 42 3.36 -5.54 -4.84
N SER A 43 3.44 -6.36 -3.78
CA SER A 43 2.55 -6.17 -2.65
C SER A 43 3.00 -5.00 -1.78
N ILE A 44 2.07 -4.39 -1.06
CA ILE A 44 2.37 -3.29 -0.14
C ILE A 44 3.21 -3.80 1.04
N ALA A 45 2.83 -4.92 1.66
CA ALA A 45 3.58 -5.50 2.77
C ALA A 45 5.05 -5.79 2.40
N TYR A 46 5.30 -6.33 1.21
CA TYR A 46 6.66 -6.55 0.69
C TYR A 46 7.43 -5.22 0.56
N ASN A 47 6.83 -4.21 -0.05
CA ASN A 47 7.51 -2.94 -0.31
C ASN A 47 7.80 -2.15 0.98
N LEU A 48 6.91 -2.22 1.97
CA LEU A 48 7.14 -1.63 3.30
C LEU A 48 8.31 -2.33 4.00
N ASP A 49 8.35 -3.66 3.98
CA ASP A 49 9.47 -4.45 4.52
C ASP A 49 10.80 -4.09 3.85
N LYS A 50 10.80 -3.99 2.50
CA LYS A 50 11.98 -3.55 1.76
C LYS A 50 12.43 -2.16 2.13
N ALA A 51 11.51 -1.21 2.30
CA ALA A 51 11.85 0.15 2.72
C ALA A 51 12.49 0.15 4.12
N GLU A 52 11.98 -0.61 5.08
CA GLU A 52 12.57 -0.76 6.43
C GLU A 52 14.00 -1.34 6.37
N VAL A 53 14.23 -2.36 5.54
CA VAL A 53 15.55 -2.95 5.32
C VAL A 53 16.49 -1.94 4.69
N THR A 54 16.07 -1.23 3.64
CA THR A 54 16.88 -0.21 2.97
C THR A 54 17.26 0.92 3.93
N LEU A 55 16.34 1.40 4.76
CA LEU A 55 16.64 2.40 5.79
C LEU A 55 17.67 1.91 6.80
N THR A 56 17.61 0.63 7.16
CA THR A 56 18.60 0.00 8.05
C THR A 56 20.00 -0.04 7.39
N LEU A 57 20.06 -0.25 6.07
CA LEU A 57 21.32 -0.28 5.32
C LEU A 57 21.93 1.11 5.10
N ILE A 58 21.10 2.15 4.98
CA ILE A 58 21.57 3.54 4.81
C ILE A 58 22.28 4.03 6.08
N GLU A 59 21.76 3.67 7.26
CA GLU A 59 22.30 4.12 8.54
C GLU A 59 22.49 2.93 9.51
N PRO A 60 23.50 2.07 9.27
CA PRO A 60 23.74 0.90 10.08
C PRO A 60 24.28 1.33 11.46
N GLY A 61 23.53 1.02 12.52
CA GLY A 61 24.05 1.07 13.90
C GLY A 61 23.72 2.31 14.73
N LEU A 62 22.65 3.07 14.45
CA LEU A 62 22.25 4.18 15.31
C LEU A 62 21.40 3.81 16.52
N SER A 63 21.60 4.60 17.59
CA SER A 63 20.83 4.68 18.82
C SER A 63 19.32 4.72 18.55
N ARG A 64 18.54 4.07 19.42
CA ARG A 64 17.06 3.89 19.40
C ARG A 64 16.20 5.18 19.36
N HIS A 65 16.80 6.33 19.04
CA HIS A 65 16.19 7.65 19.04
C HIS A 65 16.60 8.49 17.82
N SER A 66 17.19 7.90 16.77
CA SER A 66 17.46 8.64 15.53
C SER A 66 16.15 8.91 14.77
N GLN A 67 16.10 10.00 14.00
CA GLN A 67 14.94 10.30 13.16
C GLN A 67 14.67 9.15 12.16
N THR A 68 15.72 8.51 11.66
CA THR A 68 15.63 7.31 10.79
C THR A 68 14.91 6.13 11.48
N ASP A 69 15.05 5.98 12.80
CA ASP A 69 14.29 4.97 13.55
C ASP A 69 12.79 5.29 13.60
N GLN A 70 12.42 6.58 13.65
CA GLN A 70 11.03 6.99 13.55
C GLN A 70 10.43 6.68 12.16
N ALA A 71 11.21 6.86 11.08
CA ALA A 71 10.81 6.45 9.74
C ALA A 71 10.56 4.93 9.65
N ARG A 72 11.48 4.13 10.21
CA ARG A 72 11.33 2.66 10.27
C ARG A 72 10.11 2.26 11.10
N LEU A 73 9.89 2.89 12.25
CA LEU A 73 8.74 2.63 13.11
C LEU A 73 7.41 2.96 12.41
N ALA A 74 7.34 4.07 11.68
CA ALA A 74 6.14 4.45 10.92
C ALA A 74 5.81 3.40 9.85
N LEU A 75 6.80 2.97 9.07
CA LEU A 75 6.64 1.95 8.04
C LEU A 75 6.28 0.58 8.64
N GLY A 76 6.97 0.16 9.70
CA GLY A 76 6.72 -1.08 10.39
C GLY A 76 5.31 -1.14 10.98
N ARG A 77 4.81 -0.04 11.55
CA ARG A 77 3.42 0.05 12.03
C ARG A 77 2.42 -0.12 10.88
N ALA A 78 2.62 0.56 9.76
CA ALA A 78 1.73 0.42 8.60
C ALA A 78 1.74 -1.03 8.06
N ARG A 79 2.91 -1.68 8.01
CA ARG A 79 3.02 -3.10 7.62
C ARG A 79 2.29 -4.01 8.60
N THR A 80 2.51 -3.83 9.91
CA THR A 80 1.87 -4.62 10.96
C THR A 80 0.35 -4.49 10.92
N ASN A 81 -0.20 -3.30 10.66
CA ASN A 81 -1.65 -3.16 10.49
C ASN A 81 -2.19 -4.04 9.36
N LEU A 82 -1.50 -4.06 8.21
CA LEU A 82 -1.90 -4.91 7.09
C LEU A 82 -1.69 -6.42 7.34
N GLU A 83 -0.72 -6.80 8.18
CA GLU A 83 -0.38 -8.21 8.43
C GLU A 83 -1.22 -8.86 9.54
N TYR A 84 -1.71 -8.08 10.49
CA TYR A 84 -2.35 -8.59 11.71
C TYR A 84 -3.84 -8.25 11.82
N GLU A 85 -4.38 -7.50 10.87
CA GLU A 85 -5.82 -7.24 10.76
C GLU A 85 -6.45 -8.25 9.80
N PRO A 86 -7.65 -8.79 10.10
CA PRO A 86 -8.36 -9.68 9.20
C PRO A 86 -8.55 -9.03 7.83
N ILE A 87 -8.31 -9.77 6.74
CA ILE A 87 -8.35 -9.23 5.39
C ILE A 87 -9.73 -8.65 5.04
N ASP A 88 -10.80 -9.27 5.52
CA ASP A 88 -12.18 -8.79 5.36
C ASP A 88 -12.40 -7.43 6.04
N GLU A 89 -11.79 -7.20 7.21
CA GLU A 89 -11.80 -5.91 7.90
C GLU A 89 -10.97 -4.87 7.14
N ILE A 90 -9.78 -5.24 6.65
CA ILE A 90 -8.93 -4.38 5.82
C ILE A 90 -9.67 -3.95 4.55
N LEU A 91 -10.34 -4.87 3.87
CA LEU A 91 -11.07 -4.56 2.63
C LEU A 91 -12.33 -3.73 2.89
N ALA A 92 -13.01 -3.95 4.02
CA ALA A 92 -14.17 -3.17 4.41
C ALA A 92 -13.82 -1.69 4.68
N ASP A 93 -12.62 -1.40 5.22
CA ASP A 93 -12.12 -0.04 5.42
C ASP A 93 -10.82 0.26 4.65
N LEU A 94 -10.75 -0.24 3.41
CA LEU A 94 -9.55 -0.13 2.58
C LEU A 94 -9.05 1.32 2.41
N PRO A 95 -9.92 2.33 2.20
CA PRO A 95 -9.46 3.71 2.08
C PRO A 95 -8.76 4.23 3.35
N ALA A 96 -9.19 3.82 4.56
CA ALA A 96 -8.48 4.20 5.78
C ALA A 96 -7.13 3.51 5.89
N GLN A 97 -7.07 2.21 5.59
CA GLN A 97 -5.81 1.46 5.59
C GLN A 97 -4.81 2.05 4.60
N MET A 98 -5.26 2.43 3.40
CA MET A 98 -4.40 3.09 2.42
C MET A 98 -3.94 4.48 2.86
N ARG A 99 -4.75 5.24 3.60
CA ARG A 99 -4.30 6.50 4.21
C ARG A 99 -3.19 6.26 5.23
N HIS A 100 -3.30 5.22 6.05
CA HIS A 100 -2.23 4.88 7.01
C HIS A 100 -0.92 4.52 6.30
N VAL A 101 -0.98 3.73 5.24
CA VAL A 101 0.19 3.42 4.39
C VAL A 101 0.79 4.70 3.79
N GLN A 102 -0.04 5.55 3.19
CA GLN A 102 0.41 6.82 2.58
C GLN A 102 1.06 7.75 3.62
N GLN A 103 0.47 7.88 4.80
CA GLN A 103 1.02 8.69 5.89
C GLN A 103 2.37 8.18 6.39
N ALA A 104 2.52 6.87 6.52
CA ALA A 104 3.80 6.26 6.90
C ALA A 104 4.88 6.53 5.85
N CYS A 105 4.56 6.36 4.56
CA CYS A 105 5.47 6.66 3.45
C CYS A 105 5.85 8.14 3.40
N ALA A 106 4.88 9.06 3.60
CA ALA A 106 5.16 10.49 3.65
C ALA A 106 6.09 10.85 4.81
N THR A 107 5.81 10.33 6.01
CA THR A 107 6.65 10.53 7.19
C THR A 107 8.08 10.05 6.95
N ALA A 108 8.24 8.85 6.38
CA ALA A 108 9.55 8.32 6.05
C ALA A 108 10.27 9.19 5.01
N ALA A 109 9.57 9.60 3.95
CA ALA A 109 10.13 10.43 2.89
C ALA A 109 10.60 11.80 3.42
N ASP A 110 9.82 12.43 4.30
CA ASP A 110 10.17 13.73 4.87
C ASP A 110 11.37 13.63 5.82
N ILE A 111 11.43 12.59 6.67
CA ILE A 111 12.61 12.33 7.50
C ILE A 111 13.86 12.10 6.66
N ILE A 112 13.76 11.28 5.60
CA ILE A 112 14.89 11.01 4.70
C ILE A 112 15.33 12.30 4.01
N ARG A 113 14.38 13.09 3.50
CA ARG A 113 14.64 14.40 2.88
C ARG A 113 15.39 15.32 3.83
N ASP A 114 14.87 15.44 5.05
CA ASP A 114 15.40 16.31 6.10
C ASP A 114 16.82 15.92 6.52
N ARG A 115 17.09 14.61 6.51
CA ARG A 115 18.37 14.06 6.94
C ARG A 115 19.44 14.05 5.85
N PHE A 116 19.08 13.75 4.61
CA PHE A 116 20.04 13.43 3.55
C PHE A 116 19.99 14.35 2.33
N PHE A 117 18.92 15.11 2.13
CA PHE A 117 18.69 15.88 0.90
C PHE A 117 18.49 17.39 1.10
N LEU A 118 18.63 17.92 2.32
CA LEU A 118 18.72 19.38 2.50
C LEU A 118 19.98 19.90 1.80
N PRO A 119 19.92 21.12 1.21
CA PRO A 119 21.07 21.73 0.56
C PRO A 119 22.13 22.10 1.61
N SER A 120 23.04 21.16 1.89
CA SER A 120 24.27 21.43 2.61
C SER A 120 25.19 22.21 1.70
N SER A 121 25.12 23.54 1.82
CA SER A 121 25.97 24.53 1.17
C SER A 121 25.97 24.50 -0.36
N SER A 122 25.81 25.67 -0.96
CA SER A 122 26.25 25.91 -2.33
C SER A 122 27.62 25.24 -2.53
N VAL A 123 27.71 24.29 -3.46
CA VAL A 123 28.99 24.00 -4.11
C VAL A 123 29.34 25.30 -4.83
N LEU A 124 29.99 26.20 -4.11
CA LEU A 124 30.60 27.39 -4.66
C LEU A 124 31.77 26.80 -5.43
N TRP A 125 31.53 26.50 -6.71
CA TRP A 125 32.56 26.13 -7.65
C TRP A 125 33.63 27.22 -7.52
N SER A 126 34.73 26.92 -6.83
CA SER A 126 35.89 27.80 -6.82
C SER A 126 36.50 27.68 -8.21
N GLN A 127 35.97 28.47 -9.15
CA GLN A 127 36.73 28.83 -10.32
C GLN A 127 37.84 29.77 -9.86
N GLU A 128 38.99 29.22 -9.47
CA GLU A 128 40.31 29.86 -9.65
C GLU A 128 41.42 28.87 -9.23
N ALA A 129 42.59 28.81 -9.87
CA ALA A 129 43.29 29.90 -10.53
C ALA A 129 44.06 29.44 -11.77
N VAL A 130 44.08 30.33 -12.77
CA VAL A 130 45.09 30.38 -13.84
C VAL A 130 46.30 31.14 -13.32
#